data_AF-A0A5E4IF43-F1
#
_entry.id   AF-A0A5E4IF43-F1
#
_cell.length_a   1.000
_cell.length_b   1.000
_cell.length_c   1.000
_cell.angle_alpha   90.00
_cell.angle_beta   90.00
_cell.angle_gamma   90.00
#
_symmetry.space_group_name_H-M   'P 1'
#
loop_
_entity.id
_entity.type
_entity.pdbx_description
1 polymer ?
#
loop_
_entity_poly.entity_id
_entity_poly.type
_entity_poly.pdbx_seq_one_letter_code
_entity_poly.pdbx_strand_id
1 'polypeptide(L)'
;MDLAEITQYEQQKELTITLLKAWLVNFKFKDWLVHETNPDKKGQPVTVEEKEQRAAEIADILSRNDKWHTHSRKIDLATLRSELRLKIDDYSDDQPLREALRRYHHFMLEYQWRGKYNNVIHHQEYLTI
;
A
#
# COMPACT_ATOMS: atom_id res chain seq x y z
N MET A 1 -9.64 -13.62 -27.45
CA MET A 1 -8.46 -13.51 -26.61
C MET A 1 -7.38 -14.33 -27.29
N ASP A 2 -6.41 -13.66 -27.88
CA ASP A 2 -5.30 -14.28 -28.63
C ASP A 2 -4.14 -14.62 -27.67
N LEU A 3 -3.29 -15.58 -28.03
CA LEU A 3 -2.16 -16.02 -27.22
C LEU A 3 -1.23 -14.85 -26.87
N ALA A 4 -1.00 -13.94 -27.82
CA ALA A 4 -0.19 -12.74 -27.58
C ALA A 4 -0.78 -11.83 -26.49
N GLU A 5 -2.11 -11.71 -26.44
CA GLU A 5 -2.82 -10.90 -25.45
C GLU A 5 -2.69 -11.51 -24.04
N ILE A 6 -2.82 -12.84 -23.93
CA ILE A 6 -2.64 -13.57 -22.67
C ILE A 6 -1.21 -13.37 -22.13
N THR A 7 -0.20 -13.58 -22.98
CA THR A 7 1.21 -13.39 -22.62
C THR A 7 1.48 -11.95 -22.17
N GLN A 8 0.88 -10.95 -22.82
CA GLN A 8 1.03 -9.55 -22.42
C GLN A 8 0.46 -9.30 -21.01
N TYR A 9 -0.72 -9.84 -20.69
CA TYR A 9 -1.29 -9.69 -19.35
C TYR A 9 -0.43 -10.39 -18.28
N GLU A 10 0.14 -11.55 -18.59
CA GLU A 10 1.08 -12.25 -17.70
C GLU A 10 2.32 -11.39 -17.42
N GLN A 11 2.94 -10.82 -18.46
CA GLN A 11 4.10 -9.93 -18.31
C GLN A 11 3.77 -8.68 -17.48
N GLN A 12 2.61 -8.05 -17.71
CA GLN A 12 2.17 -6.88 -16.94
C GLN A 12 1.93 -7.24 -15.47
N LYS A 13 1.38 -8.42 -15.19
CA LYS A 13 1.21 -8.94 -13.83
C LYS A 13 2.56 -9.13 -13.15
N GLU A 14 3.51 -9.78 -13.81
CA GLU A 14 4.86 -10.00 -13.28
C GLU A 14 5.61 -8.69 -13.00
N LEU A 15 5.50 -7.71 -13.91
CA LEU A 15 6.08 -6.38 -13.71
C LEU A 15 5.46 -5.70 -12.48
N THR A 16 4.13 -5.75 -12.35
CA THR A 16 3.41 -5.15 -11.21
C THR A 16 3.85 -5.79 -9.89
N ILE A 17 3.96 -7.12 -9.85
CA ILE A 17 4.46 -7.86 -8.69
C ILE A 17 5.89 -7.42 -8.33
N THR A 18 6.76 -7.27 -9.33
CA THR A 18 8.15 -6.86 -9.14
C THR A 18 8.25 -5.44 -8.57
N LEU A 19 7.50 -4.49 -9.14
CA LEU A 19 7.48 -3.10 -8.66
C LEU A 19 6.93 -3.00 -7.24
N LEU A 20 5.87 -3.76 -6.93
CA LEU A 20 5.28 -3.80 -5.59
C LEU A 20 6.27 -4.34 -4.55
N LYS A 21 6.99 -5.43 -4.86
CA LYS A 21 8.03 -5.97 -3.98
C LYS A 21 9.10 -4.92 -3.68
N ALA A 22 9.63 -4.29 -4.73
CA ALA A 22 10.66 -3.26 -4.59
C ALA A 22 10.15 -2.07 -3.74
N TRP A 23 8.92 -1.63 -3.97
CA TRP A 23 8.31 -0.56 -3.20
C TRP A 23 8.14 -0.93 -1.71
N LEU A 24 7.67 -2.15 -1.43
CA LEU A 24 7.49 -2.62 -0.05
C LEU A 24 8.82 -2.62 0.72
N VAL A 25 9.89 -3.15 0.13
CA VAL A 25 11.21 -3.20 0.77
C VAL A 25 11.79 -1.80 0.97
N ASN A 26 11.76 -0.97 -0.08
CA ASN A 26 12.43 0.34 -0.08
C ASN A 26 11.69 1.41 0.73
N PHE A 27 10.36 1.34 0.81
CA PHE A 27 9.55 2.37 1.43
C PHE A 27 8.74 1.85 2.61
N LYS A 28 7.89 0.84 2.41
CA LYS A 28 6.96 0.41 3.47
C LYS A 28 7.68 -0.26 4.65
N PHE A 29 8.73 -1.02 4.37
CA PHE A 29 9.53 -1.76 5.36
C PHE A 29 10.84 -1.05 5.70
N LYS A 30 11.02 0.20 5.24
CA LYS A 30 12.21 0.99 5.53
C LYS A 30 12.50 1.03 7.03
N ASP A 31 11.49 1.38 7.82
CA ASP A 31 11.60 1.53 9.28
C ASP A 31 11.26 0.24 10.06
N TRP A 32 11.03 -0.88 9.36
CA TRP A 32 10.86 -2.18 10.00
C TRP A 32 12.24 -2.74 10.38
N LEU A 33 12.76 -2.33 11.52
CA LEU A 33 14.11 -2.68 11.98
C LEU A 33 14.12 -3.87 12.94
N VAL A 34 13.03 -4.10 13.67
CA VAL A 34 12.93 -5.15 14.69
C VAL A 34 11.64 -5.96 14.55
N HIS A 35 11.71 -7.24 14.89
CA HIS A 35 10.55 -8.13 14.91
C HIS A 35 9.66 -7.82 16.11
N GLU A 36 8.39 -7.45 15.87
CA GLU A 36 7.44 -7.09 16.94
C GLU A 36 6.56 -8.28 17.40
N THR A 37 6.19 -9.18 16.48
CA THR A 37 5.07 -10.13 16.66
C THR A 37 5.47 -11.60 16.77
N ASN A 38 6.60 -12.01 16.18
CA ASN A 38 7.04 -13.41 16.20
C ASN A 38 7.67 -13.74 17.56
N PRO A 39 7.14 -14.69 18.36
CA PRO A 39 7.67 -15.01 19.68
C PRO A 39 9.15 -15.41 19.66
N ASP A 40 9.58 -16.18 18.68
CA ASP A 40 10.94 -16.73 18.60
C ASP A 40 11.98 -15.68 18.18
N LYS A 41 11.53 -14.65 17.45
CA LYS A 41 12.38 -13.59 16.89
C LYS A 41 12.14 -12.23 17.54
N LYS A 42 11.27 -12.14 18.54
CA LYS A 42 10.83 -10.86 19.09
C LYS A 42 12.01 -10.02 19.60
N GLY A 43 12.10 -8.78 19.13
CA GLY A 43 13.19 -7.86 19.49
C GLY A 43 14.51 -8.09 18.73
N GLN A 44 14.60 -9.11 17.87
CA GLN A 44 15.77 -9.31 16.99
C GLN A 44 15.71 -8.36 15.78
N PRO A 45 16.88 -7.98 15.21
CA PRO A 45 16.94 -7.17 14.01
C PRO A 45 16.34 -7.91 12.81
N VAL A 46 15.65 -7.17 11.94
CA VAL A 46 15.08 -7.69 10.70
C VAL A 46 16.11 -7.56 9.59
N THR A 47 16.40 -8.66 8.89
CA THR A 47 17.35 -8.64 7.76
C THR A 47 16.67 -8.17 6.46
N VAL A 48 17.47 -7.79 5.47
CA VAL A 48 16.95 -7.38 4.15
C VAL A 48 16.23 -8.56 3.47
N GLU A 49 16.78 -9.76 3.59
CA GLU A 49 16.21 -10.99 3.04
C GLU A 49 14.84 -11.29 3.67
N GLU A 50 14.67 -11.05 4.98
CA GLU A 50 13.37 -11.19 5.63
C GLU A 50 12.34 -10.17 5.11
N LYS A 51 12.78 -8.95 4.79
CA LYS A 51 11.92 -7.93 4.15
C LYS A 51 11.53 -8.33 2.74
N GLU A 52 12.47 -8.83 1.95
CA GLU A 52 12.25 -9.31 0.58
C GLU A 52 11.31 -10.50 0.56
N GLN A 53 11.53 -11.49 1.43
CA GLN A 53 10.66 -12.64 1.60
C GLN A 53 9.24 -12.18 1.97
N ARG A 54 9.11 -11.29 2.94
CA ARG A 54 7.79 -10.79 3.35
C ARG A 54 7.11 -9.99 2.24
N ALA A 55 7.85 -9.18 1.50
CA ALA A 55 7.34 -8.46 0.35
C ALA A 55 6.85 -9.42 -0.74
N ALA A 56 7.56 -10.53 -0.96
CA ALA A 56 7.16 -11.55 -1.91
C ALA A 56 5.87 -12.27 -1.50
N GLU A 57 5.73 -12.62 -0.23
CA GLU A 57 4.48 -13.20 0.30
C GLU A 57 3.28 -12.27 0.10
N ILE A 58 3.44 -10.98 0.42
CA ILE A 58 2.36 -9.99 0.26
C ILE A 58 2.01 -9.79 -1.21
N ALA A 59 3.01 -9.69 -2.09
CA ALA A 59 2.77 -9.53 -3.52
C ALA A 59 2.07 -10.75 -4.13
N ASP A 60 2.42 -11.96 -3.69
CA ASP A 60 1.72 -13.18 -4.10
C ASP A 60 0.25 -13.15 -3.66
N ILE A 61 -0.02 -12.85 -2.38
CA ILE A 61 -1.39 -12.76 -1.84
C ILE A 61 -2.22 -11.70 -2.59
N LEU A 62 -1.64 -10.53 -2.88
CA LEU A 62 -2.34 -9.49 -3.63
C LEU A 62 -2.56 -9.83 -5.10
N SER A 63 -1.72 -10.68 -5.69
CA SER A 63 -1.86 -11.12 -7.09
C SER A 63 -2.95 -12.19 -7.31
N ARG A 64 -3.46 -12.79 -6.24
CA ARG A 64 -4.52 -13.80 -6.25
C ARG A 64 -5.88 -13.16 -6.45
N ASN A 65 -6.19 -12.87 -7.71
CA ASN A 65 -7.44 -12.24 -8.14
C ASN A 65 -8.69 -13.01 -7.64
N ASP A 66 -8.66 -14.34 -7.62
CA ASP A 66 -9.73 -15.20 -7.08
C ASP A 66 -10.11 -14.84 -5.63
N LYS A 67 -9.14 -14.43 -4.81
CA LYS A 67 -9.35 -14.02 -3.43
C LYS A 67 -10.10 -12.69 -3.29
N TRP A 68 -9.91 -11.80 -4.25
CA TRP A 68 -10.42 -10.42 -4.21
C TRP A 68 -11.67 -10.21 -5.07
N HIS A 69 -11.80 -10.96 -6.17
CA HIS A 69 -12.88 -10.80 -7.16
C HIS A 69 -14.24 -11.31 -6.69
N THR A 70 -14.34 -12.03 -5.58
CA THR A 70 -15.65 -12.47 -5.07
C THR A 70 -16.49 -11.30 -4.53
N HIS A 71 -15.84 -10.18 -4.20
CA HIS A 71 -16.52 -8.96 -3.81
C HIS A 71 -15.99 -7.83 -4.68
N SER A 72 -16.86 -7.17 -5.46
CA SER A 72 -16.57 -5.89 -6.13
C SER A 72 -16.39 -4.76 -5.10
N ARG A 73 -15.56 -5.01 -4.09
CA ARG A 73 -15.28 -4.17 -2.93
C ARG A 73 -13.77 -4.04 -2.81
N LYS A 74 -13.34 -2.87 -2.35
CA LYS A 74 -11.96 -2.60 -2.02
C LYS A 74 -11.53 -3.52 -0.87
N ILE A 75 -10.26 -3.93 -0.84
CA ILE A 75 -9.68 -4.65 0.30
C ILE A 75 -9.83 -3.78 1.53
N ASP A 76 -10.50 -4.29 2.57
CA ASP A 76 -10.79 -3.53 3.77
C ASP A 76 -9.59 -3.49 4.74
N LEU A 77 -9.62 -2.55 5.69
CA LEU A 77 -8.54 -2.37 6.66
C LEU A 77 -8.32 -3.62 7.53
N ALA A 78 -9.40 -4.33 7.86
CA ALA A 78 -9.33 -5.55 8.65
C ALA A 78 -8.49 -6.62 7.93
N THR A 79 -8.74 -6.83 6.63
CA THR A 79 -7.99 -7.78 5.81
C THR A 79 -6.52 -7.39 5.67
N LEU A 80 -6.23 -6.10 5.45
CA LEU A 80 -4.84 -5.63 5.39
C LEU A 80 -4.07 -5.88 6.70
N ARG A 81 -4.75 -5.81 7.85
CA ARG A 81 -4.16 -6.09 9.17
C ARG A 81 -4.05 -7.57 9.48
N SER A 82 -5.09 -8.36 9.23
CA SER A 82 -5.12 -9.77 9.61
C SER A 82 -4.34 -10.65 8.65
N GLU A 83 -4.54 -10.46 7.34
CA GLU A 83 -3.95 -11.32 6.32
C GLU A 83 -2.59 -10.83 5.86
N LEU A 84 -2.48 -9.53 5.52
CA LEU A 84 -1.22 -8.95 5.05
C LEU A 84 -0.31 -8.51 6.20
N ARG A 85 -0.81 -8.47 7.44
CA ARG A 85 -0.06 -8.07 8.65
C ARG A 85 0.69 -6.75 8.46
N LEU A 86 0.07 -5.83 7.71
CA LEU A 86 0.64 -4.52 7.47
C LEU A 86 0.37 -3.62 8.67
N LYS A 87 1.41 -2.95 9.15
CA LYS A 87 1.27 -1.84 10.09
C LYS A 87 0.61 -0.67 9.36
N ILE A 88 -0.57 -0.28 9.81
CA ILE A 88 -1.38 0.78 9.21
C ILE A 88 -1.80 1.75 10.32
N ASP A 89 -1.39 3.00 10.15
CA ASP A 89 -1.81 4.11 10.99
C ASP A 89 -3.27 4.42 10.65
N ASP A 90 -4.15 4.08 11.58
CA ASP A 90 -5.59 4.25 11.43
C ASP A 90 -6.05 5.43 12.27
N TYR A 91 -6.47 6.48 11.58
CA TYR A 91 -6.96 7.72 12.18
C TYR A 91 -8.49 7.72 12.29
N SER A 92 -9.14 6.57 12.13
CA SER A 92 -10.60 6.48 12.16
C SER A 92 -11.20 6.90 13.49
N ASP A 93 -10.48 6.72 14.60
CA ASP A 93 -10.98 7.07 15.96
C ASP A 93 -10.61 8.51 16.39
N ASP A 94 -9.63 9.15 15.74
CA ASP A 94 -9.26 10.54 16.00
C ASP A 94 -10.22 11.48 15.27
N GLN A 95 -11.30 11.87 15.95
CA GLN A 95 -12.33 12.73 15.36
C GLN A 95 -11.78 14.08 14.84
N PRO A 96 -11.02 14.86 15.63
CA PRO A 96 -10.44 16.11 15.14
C PRO A 96 -9.58 15.93 13.88
N LEU A 97 -8.69 14.95 13.86
CA LEU A 97 -7.80 14.69 12.72
C LEU A 97 -8.59 14.21 11.50
N ARG A 98 -9.53 13.29 11.71
CA ARG A 98 -10.41 12.77 10.65
C ARG A 98 -11.20 13.88 9.98
N GLU A 99 -11.73 14.82 10.75
CA GLU A 99 -12.44 15.99 10.22
C GLU A 99 -11.51 16.93 9.45
N ALA A 100 -10.31 17.20 9.97
CA ALA A 100 -9.31 18.00 9.28
C ALA A 100 -8.89 17.39 7.94
N LEU A 101 -8.61 16.07 7.92
CA LEU A 101 -8.27 15.32 6.71
C LEU A 101 -9.41 15.35 5.68
N ARG A 102 -10.67 15.17 6.13
CA ARG A 102 -11.84 15.25 5.23
C ARG A 102 -11.99 16.64 4.62
N ARG A 103 -11.86 17.71 5.42
CA ARG A 103 -11.93 19.08 4.92
C ARG A 103 -10.83 19.35 3.90
N TYR A 104 -9.61 18.96 4.21
CA TYR A 104 -8.47 19.11 3.30
C TYR A 104 -8.67 18.34 1.98
N HIS A 105 -9.07 17.08 2.06
CA HIS A 105 -9.36 16.27 0.88
C HIS A 105 -10.50 16.87 0.03
N HIS A 106 -11.56 17.35 0.66
CA HIS A 106 -12.67 18.02 -0.03
C HIS A 106 -12.19 19.27 -0.77
N PHE A 107 -11.39 20.13 -0.11
CA PHE A 107 -10.80 21.30 -0.74
C PHE A 107 -9.95 20.94 -1.98
N MET A 108 -9.14 19.87 -1.89
CA MET A 108 -8.34 19.40 -3.02
C MET A 108 -9.21 18.92 -4.20
N LEU A 109 -10.30 18.21 -3.92
CA LEU A 109 -11.27 17.80 -4.94
C LEU A 109 -11.95 19.01 -5.58
N GLU A 110 -12.39 19.98 -4.79
CA GLU A 110 -12.99 21.22 -5.32
C GLU A 110 -12.01 21.99 -6.20
N TYR A 111 -10.74 22.10 -5.78
CA TYR A 111 -9.69 22.74 -6.57
C TYR A 111 -9.47 22.01 -7.90
N GLN A 112 -9.36 20.68 -7.87
CA GLN A 112 -9.23 19.86 -9.07
C GLN A 112 -10.41 20.07 -10.03
N TRP A 113 -11.63 20.07 -9.51
CA TRP A 113 -12.86 20.20 -10.30
C TRP A 113 -12.98 21.58 -10.93
N ARG A 114 -12.72 22.64 -10.16
CA ARG A 114 -12.75 24.03 -10.66
C ARG A 114 -11.67 24.28 -11.70
N GLY A 115 -10.48 23.73 -11.50
CA GLY A 115 -9.36 23.85 -12.42
C GLY A 115 -9.46 22.94 -13.65
N LYS A 116 -10.43 22.02 -13.70
CA LYS A 116 -10.57 20.96 -14.73
C LYS A 116 -9.29 20.12 -14.88
N TYR A 117 -8.60 19.88 -13.77
CA TYR A 117 -7.40 19.05 -13.76
C TYR A 117 -7.78 17.57 -13.68
N ASN A 118 -7.09 16.73 -14.46
CA ASN A 118 -7.30 15.28 -14.38
C ASN A 118 -6.74 14.70 -13.07
N ASN A 119 -5.65 15.27 -12.55
CA ASN A 119 -5.01 14.88 -11.28
C ASN A 119 -4.37 16.11 -10.64
N VAL A 120 -4.28 16.14 -9.30
CA VAL A 120 -3.58 17.17 -8.53
C VAL A 120 -2.65 16.49 -7.53
N ILE A 121 -1.39 16.94 -7.47
CA ILE A 121 -0.41 16.49 -6.48
C ILE A 121 -0.12 17.67 -5.56
N HIS A 122 -0.28 17.46 -4.26
CA HIS A 122 0.15 18.41 -3.23
C HIS A 122 1.40 17.87 -2.55
N HIS A 123 2.45 18.69 -2.54
CA HIS A 123 3.70 18.39 -1.85
C HIS A 123 3.98 19.51 -0.85
N GLN A 124 4.37 19.15 0.37
CA GLN A 124 4.76 20.12 1.38
C GLN A 124 6.18 20.61 1.06
N GLU A 125 6.35 21.87 0.67
CA GLU A 125 7.67 22.49 0.66
C GLU A 125 8.09 22.78 2.10
N TYR A 126 9.20 22.18 2.55
CA TYR A 126 9.84 22.58 3.79
C TYR A 126 10.49 23.94 3.56
N LEU A 127 9.85 25.01 4.03
CA LEU A 127 10.51 26.30 4.20
C LEU A 127 11.53 26.14 5.32
N THR A 128 12.80 25.94 4.96
CA THR A 128 13.93 26.16 5.87
C THR A 128 13.94 27.65 6.22
N ILE A 129 13.59 27.97 7.47
CA ILE A 129 13.76 29.31 8.07
C ILE A 129 15.23 29.52 8.41
#